data_AF-A0A4Q2Z4X4-F1
#
_entry.id   AF-A0A4Q2Z4X4-F1
#
_cell.length_a   1.000
_cell.length_b   1.000
_cell.length_c   1.000
_cell.angle_alpha   90.00
_cell.angle_beta   90.00
_cell.angle_gamma   90.00
#
_symmetry.space_group_name_H-M   'P 1'
#
loop_
_entity.id
_entity.type
_entity.pdbx_description
1 polymer ?
#
loop_
_entity_poly.entity_id
_entity_poly.type
_entity_poly.pdbx_seq_one_letter_code
_entity_poly.pdbx_strand_id
1 'polypeptide(L)'
;MSKLRYFLVQLRAKLWVKPTITGVAAVAWVEAAYVASYSFSEKVPIQIDRDLLFNLLQILASTMLTVAIFAVTAMVGAFSSVATTATPRATRIVMQDRSAQNALAAFLSAFIYAIVSLVALSALSYGPLGRLLLFTGYSLIIVWVLVSFIRWVDQVSKLGRMNDTIRRVEEACSGAFTDPAISGNLGARPISDEVPLGTQVFPDAIGYVQHIDMEHLHKTMEGHGAELRLLVRPGAFVDRHRPLAVVLGATRLDAEVAGILGSAFTVGDERQIENDPRCGLLILAEIADRALSPAVNDPGTAIAVMGAQLRLLNKWTDSKLETTEC
;
A
#
# COMPACT_ATOMS: atom_id res chain seq x y z
N MET A 1 -16.42 2.07 -6.20
CA MET A 1 -15.70 0.86 -6.69
C MET A 1 -16.42 -0.40 -6.20
N SER A 2 -16.48 -1.51 -6.96
CA SER A 2 -17.18 -2.74 -6.50
C SER A 2 -16.44 -3.45 -5.36
N LYS A 3 -17.20 -4.03 -4.40
CA LYS A 3 -16.66 -4.72 -3.21
C LYS A 3 -15.70 -5.87 -3.55
N LEU A 4 -15.93 -6.57 -4.66
CA LEU A 4 -15.07 -7.66 -5.13
C LEU A 4 -13.70 -7.14 -5.60
N ARG A 5 -13.67 -6.01 -6.31
CA ARG A 5 -12.42 -5.39 -6.78
C ARG A 5 -11.61 -4.84 -5.61
N TYR A 6 -12.28 -4.25 -4.61
CA TYR A 6 -11.64 -3.81 -3.37
C TYR A 6 -11.05 -4.98 -2.58
N PHE A 7 -11.81 -6.08 -2.43
CA PHE A 7 -11.34 -7.28 -1.75
C PHE A 7 -10.14 -7.93 -2.47
N LEU A 8 -10.16 -8.03 -3.81
CA LEU A 8 -9.04 -8.56 -4.60
C LEU A 8 -7.79 -7.67 -4.53
N VAL A 9 -7.95 -6.35 -4.44
CA VAL A 9 -6.84 -5.42 -4.24
C VAL A 9 -6.23 -5.58 -2.85
N GLN A 10 -7.06 -5.74 -1.80
CA GLN A 10 -6.58 -6.05 -0.46
C GLN A 10 -5.91 -7.42 -0.36
N LEU A 11 -6.44 -8.45 -1.05
CA LEU A 11 -5.86 -9.79 -1.05
C LEU A 11 -4.48 -9.79 -1.74
N ARG A 12 -4.36 -9.14 -2.91
CA ARG A 12 -3.07 -8.98 -3.63
C ARG A 12 -2.02 -8.18 -2.86
N ALA A 13 -2.43 -7.41 -1.85
CA ALA A 13 -1.52 -6.69 -0.96
C ALA A 13 -0.91 -7.58 0.14
N LYS A 14 -1.38 -8.82 0.32
CA LYS A 14 -0.85 -9.74 1.32
C LYS A 14 0.41 -10.48 0.83
N LEU A 15 1.40 -10.54 1.71
CA LEU A 15 2.73 -11.15 1.47
C LEU A 15 2.68 -12.61 0.98
N TRP A 16 1.72 -13.40 1.45
CA TRP A 16 1.64 -14.83 1.17
C TRP A 16 1.03 -15.17 -0.20
N VAL A 17 0.36 -14.22 -0.86
CA VAL A 17 -0.38 -14.49 -2.11
C VAL A 17 0.54 -14.72 -3.30
N LYS A 18 1.66 -14.00 -3.39
CA LYS A 18 2.61 -14.19 -4.51
C LYS A 18 3.35 -15.52 -4.45
N PRO A 19 3.94 -15.93 -3.31
CA PRO A 19 4.59 -17.23 -3.18
C PRO A 19 3.66 -18.43 -3.41
N THR A 20 2.38 -18.31 -3.02
CA THR A 20 1.43 -19.40 -3.23
C THR A 20 1.07 -19.56 -4.70
N ILE A 21 0.84 -18.46 -5.43
CA ILE A 21 0.56 -18.50 -6.88
C ILE A 21 1.74 -19.11 -7.64
N THR A 22 2.97 -18.68 -7.34
CA THR A 22 4.17 -19.19 -8.00
C THR A 22 4.48 -20.63 -7.60
N GLY A 23 4.18 -21.02 -6.36
CA GLY A 23 4.25 -22.41 -5.91
C GLY A 23 3.29 -23.31 -6.69
N VAL A 24 2.04 -22.88 -6.89
CA VAL A 24 1.07 -23.60 -7.73
C VAL A 24 1.56 -23.67 -9.19
N ALA A 25 2.11 -22.59 -9.72
CA ALA A 25 2.68 -22.57 -11.06
C ALA A 25 3.90 -23.51 -11.20
N ALA A 26 4.73 -23.61 -10.16
CA ALA A 26 5.86 -24.54 -10.11
C ALA A 26 5.39 -26.00 -10.15
N VAL A 27 4.37 -26.35 -9.36
CA VAL A 27 3.76 -27.70 -9.40
C VAL A 27 3.20 -27.97 -10.79
N ALA A 28 2.44 -27.05 -11.37
CA ALA A 28 1.88 -27.21 -12.71
C ALA A 28 2.97 -27.38 -13.78
N TRP A 29 4.10 -26.67 -13.66
CA TRP A 29 5.24 -26.81 -14.56
C TRP A 29 5.91 -28.19 -14.44
N VAL A 30 6.09 -28.69 -13.22
CA VAL A 30 6.68 -30.01 -12.96
C VAL A 30 5.77 -31.12 -13.51
N GLU A 31 4.46 -31.02 -13.28
CA GLU A 31 3.48 -31.95 -13.86
C GLU A 31 3.47 -31.90 -15.39
N ALA A 32 3.51 -30.70 -15.98
CA ALA A 32 3.59 -30.54 -17.43
C ALA A 32 4.88 -31.16 -17.99
N ALA A 33 6.01 -31.00 -17.30
CA ALA A 33 7.28 -31.63 -17.67
C ALA A 33 7.21 -33.15 -17.59
N TYR A 34 6.51 -33.70 -16.60
CA TYR A 34 6.28 -35.13 -16.46
C TYR A 34 5.40 -35.67 -17.61
N VAL A 35 4.26 -35.04 -17.88
CA VAL A 35 3.34 -35.44 -18.98
C VAL A 35 4.02 -35.36 -20.35
N ALA A 36 4.79 -34.29 -20.58
CA ALA A 36 5.56 -34.13 -21.82
C ALA A 36 6.59 -35.25 -22.01
N SER A 37 7.18 -35.74 -20.90
CA SER A 37 8.17 -36.83 -20.96
C SER A 37 7.60 -38.17 -21.46
N TYR A 38 6.30 -38.41 -21.25
CA TYR A 38 5.61 -39.61 -21.76
C TYR A 38 5.11 -39.42 -23.21
N SER A 39 4.71 -38.19 -23.56
CA SER A 39 4.06 -37.89 -24.84
C SER A 39 5.04 -37.73 -26.02
N PHE A 40 6.28 -37.30 -25.75
CA PHE A 40 7.29 -37.04 -26.79
C PHE A 40 8.59 -37.79 -26.48
N SER A 41 8.70 -39.02 -26.99
CA SER A 41 9.86 -39.90 -26.84
C SER A 41 10.98 -39.63 -27.86
N GLU A 42 10.84 -38.65 -28.75
CA GLU A 42 11.83 -38.39 -29.81
C GLU A 42 13.04 -37.56 -29.34
N LYS A 43 14.15 -37.76 -30.05
CA LYS A 43 15.50 -37.28 -29.78
C LYS A 43 15.55 -35.79 -29.43
N VAL A 44 15.65 -35.51 -28.14
CA VAL A 44 15.95 -34.16 -27.64
C VAL A 44 17.43 -33.87 -27.92
N PRO A 45 17.78 -32.72 -28.54
CA PRO A 45 19.16 -32.40 -28.92
C PRO A 45 20.10 -32.19 -27.72
N ILE A 46 19.54 -31.93 -26.53
CA ILE A 46 20.28 -31.68 -25.30
C ILE A 46 19.83 -32.70 -24.26
N GLN A 47 20.76 -33.55 -23.82
CA GLN A 47 20.52 -34.49 -22.72
C GLN A 47 21.08 -33.90 -21.43
N ILE A 48 20.18 -33.47 -20.55
CA ILE A 48 20.55 -33.05 -19.20
C ILE A 48 20.68 -34.31 -18.34
N ASP A 49 21.84 -34.46 -17.72
CA ASP A 49 22.09 -35.54 -16.77
C ASP A 49 21.24 -35.36 -15.49
N ARG A 50 20.75 -36.49 -14.95
CA ARG A 50 19.86 -36.46 -13.78
C ARG A 50 20.61 -35.98 -12.54
N ASP A 51 21.84 -36.45 -12.34
CA ASP A 51 22.61 -36.13 -11.14
C ASP A 51 23.05 -34.66 -11.18
N LEU A 52 23.41 -34.16 -12.37
CA LEU A 52 23.63 -32.73 -12.58
C LEU A 52 22.39 -31.90 -12.21
N LEU A 53 21.21 -32.23 -12.72
CA LEU A 53 19.98 -31.49 -12.43
C LEU A 53 19.62 -31.56 -10.93
N PHE A 54 19.76 -32.73 -10.32
CA PHE A 54 19.52 -32.94 -8.90
C PHE A 54 20.44 -32.04 -8.06
N ASN A 55 21.74 -32.04 -8.35
CA ASN A 55 22.72 -31.21 -7.64
C ASN A 55 22.41 -29.72 -7.78
N LEU A 56 22.06 -29.25 -8.99
CA LEU A 56 21.69 -27.86 -9.23
C LEU A 56 20.44 -27.44 -8.45
N LEU A 57 19.40 -28.28 -8.41
CA LEU A 57 18.19 -28.02 -7.64
C LEU A 57 18.46 -28.03 -6.13
N GLN A 58 19.35 -28.91 -5.65
CA GLN A 58 19.75 -28.96 -4.23
C GLN A 58 20.52 -27.70 -3.79
N ILE A 59 21.43 -27.21 -4.64
CA ILE A 59 22.12 -25.93 -4.43
C ILE A 59 21.09 -24.79 -4.39
N LEU A 60 20.12 -24.78 -5.31
CA LEU A 60 19.07 -23.76 -5.32
C LEU A 60 18.22 -23.81 -4.04
N ALA A 61 17.79 -24.99 -3.60
CA ALA A 61 16.97 -25.14 -2.39
C ALA A 61 17.71 -24.63 -1.13
N SER A 62 18.96 -25.05 -0.93
CA SER A 62 19.74 -24.67 0.26
C SER A 62 20.09 -23.17 0.30
N THR A 63 20.45 -22.60 -0.85
CA THR A 63 20.82 -21.17 -0.94
C THR A 63 19.61 -20.24 -0.82
N MET A 64 18.47 -20.58 -1.44
CA MET A 64 17.29 -19.71 -1.45
C MET A 64 16.63 -19.56 -0.09
N LEU A 65 16.61 -20.61 0.75
CA LEU A 65 16.11 -20.49 2.12
C LEU A 65 16.97 -19.53 2.94
N THR A 66 18.29 -19.64 2.81
CA THR A 66 19.25 -18.77 3.50
C THR A 66 19.09 -17.31 3.05
N VAL A 67 19.00 -17.07 1.74
CA VAL A 67 18.77 -15.72 1.18
C VAL A 67 17.41 -15.16 1.62
N ALA A 68 16.37 -15.99 1.69
CA ALA A 68 15.06 -15.56 2.19
C ALA A 68 15.12 -15.13 3.68
N ILE A 69 15.79 -15.92 4.54
CA ILE A 69 15.99 -15.56 5.95
C ILE A 69 16.77 -14.26 6.09
N PHE A 70 17.87 -14.11 5.33
CA PHE A 70 18.65 -12.88 5.30
C PHE A 70 17.80 -11.68 4.85
N ALA A 71 16.99 -11.85 3.80
CA ALA A 71 16.12 -10.79 3.28
C ALA A 71 15.04 -10.37 4.30
N VAL A 72 14.41 -11.31 5.00
CA VAL A 72 13.47 -11.01 6.09
C VAL A 72 14.17 -10.25 7.21
N THR A 73 15.35 -10.71 7.61
CA THR A 73 16.13 -10.10 8.70
C THR A 73 16.54 -8.66 8.34
N ALA A 74 17.05 -8.44 7.14
CA ALA A 74 17.40 -7.12 6.63
C ALA A 74 16.17 -6.21 6.53
N MET A 75 15.01 -6.74 6.12
CA MET A 75 13.76 -5.97 6.06
C MET A 75 13.29 -5.55 7.46
N VAL A 76 13.30 -6.45 8.44
CA VAL A 76 12.98 -6.13 9.84
C VAL A 76 13.97 -5.11 10.41
N GLY A 77 15.26 -5.24 10.10
CA GLY A 77 16.29 -4.26 10.46
C GLY A 77 16.04 -2.88 9.86
N ALA A 78 15.71 -2.81 8.56
CA ALA A 78 15.35 -1.57 7.89
C ALA A 78 14.09 -0.95 8.50
N PHE A 79 13.06 -1.74 8.80
CA PHE A 79 11.84 -1.25 9.46
C PHE A 79 12.12 -0.73 10.88
N SER A 80 12.97 -1.40 11.64
CA SER A 80 13.41 -0.92 12.95
C SER A 80 14.19 0.40 12.84
N SER A 81 15.04 0.53 11.81
CA SER A 81 15.77 1.78 11.54
C SER A 81 14.83 2.92 11.16
N VAL A 82 13.81 2.67 10.31
CA VAL A 82 12.80 3.68 9.98
C VAL A 82 11.93 4.00 11.20
N ALA A 83 11.53 3.03 12.02
CA ALA A 83 10.73 3.29 13.23
C ALA A 83 11.49 4.08 14.31
N THR A 84 12.82 4.00 14.32
CA THR A 84 13.67 4.73 15.28
C THR A 84 14.03 6.14 14.79
N THR A 85 14.23 6.30 13.48
CA THR A 85 14.61 7.58 12.86
C THR A 85 13.42 8.40 12.35
N ALA A 86 12.38 7.74 11.83
CA ALA A 86 11.11 8.33 11.41
C ALA A 86 10.01 8.00 12.43
N THR A 87 8.88 8.71 12.37
CA THR A 87 7.77 8.48 13.31
C THR A 87 6.97 7.23 12.94
N PRO A 88 6.23 6.62 13.90
CA PRO A 88 5.42 5.43 13.63
C PRO A 88 4.46 5.59 12.44
N ARG A 89 3.94 6.81 12.24
CA ARG A 89 3.06 7.17 11.12
C ARG A 89 3.80 7.22 9.79
N ALA A 90 4.99 7.81 9.75
CA ALA A 90 5.84 7.82 8.56
C ALA A 90 6.30 6.39 8.17
N THR A 91 6.61 5.58 9.17
CA THR A 91 7.03 4.18 8.99
C THR A 91 5.93 3.38 8.26
N ARG A 92 4.65 3.57 8.63
CA ARG A 92 3.52 2.90 7.97
C ARG A 92 3.42 3.23 6.48
N ILE A 93 3.73 4.47 6.07
CA ILE A 93 3.72 4.88 4.65
C ILE A 93 4.85 4.20 3.88
N VAL A 94 6.06 4.15 4.46
CA VAL A 94 7.23 3.54 3.83
C VAL A 94 7.09 2.01 3.74
N MET A 95 6.45 1.37 4.74
CA MET A 95 6.23 -0.07 4.80
C MET A 95 5.24 -0.62 3.76
N GLN A 96 4.47 0.23 3.08
CA GLN A 96 3.57 -0.20 1.99
C GLN A 96 4.31 -0.54 0.68
N ASP A 97 5.64 -0.44 0.67
CA ASP A 97 6.44 -0.72 -0.52
C ASP A 97 6.41 -2.20 -0.91
N ARG A 98 5.78 -2.47 -2.05
CA ARG A 98 5.62 -3.79 -2.62
C ARG A 98 6.92 -4.36 -3.19
N SER A 99 7.95 -3.54 -3.42
CA SER A 99 9.18 -3.98 -4.08
C SER A 99 9.98 -4.97 -3.21
N ALA A 100 10.17 -4.67 -1.92
CA ALA A 100 10.89 -5.55 -1.01
C ALA A 100 10.14 -6.88 -0.77
N GLN A 101 8.80 -6.80 -0.75
CA GLN A 101 7.91 -7.96 -0.67
C GLN A 101 7.99 -8.84 -1.93
N ASN A 102 8.15 -8.24 -3.11
CA ASN A 102 8.29 -8.97 -4.38
C ASN A 102 9.58 -9.80 -4.41
N ALA A 103 10.68 -9.25 -3.89
CA ALA A 103 11.94 -9.97 -3.84
C ALA A 103 11.90 -11.16 -2.89
N LEU A 104 11.34 -10.96 -1.68
CA LEU A 104 11.12 -12.04 -0.73
C LEU A 104 10.23 -13.15 -1.36
N ALA A 105 9.19 -12.75 -2.07
CA ALA A 105 8.33 -13.69 -2.76
C ALA A 105 9.08 -14.48 -3.85
N ALA A 106 9.99 -13.84 -4.60
CA ALA A 106 10.80 -14.52 -5.61
C ALA A 106 11.74 -15.57 -4.98
N PHE A 107 12.41 -15.27 -3.87
CA PHE A 107 13.28 -16.22 -3.19
C PHE A 107 12.51 -17.42 -2.64
N LEU A 108 11.35 -17.18 -2.02
CA LEU A 108 10.50 -18.25 -1.51
C LEU A 108 9.91 -19.11 -2.65
N SER A 109 9.59 -18.50 -3.79
CA SER A 109 9.12 -19.22 -4.98
C SER A 109 10.19 -20.14 -5.56
N ALA A 110 11.44 -19.65 -5.65
CA ALA A 110 12.56 -20.44 -6.13
C ALA A 110 12.87 -21.61 -5.19
N PHE A 111 12.77 -21.39 -3.88
CA PHE A 111 12.86 -22.45 -2.88
C PHE A 111 11.78 -23.52 -3.07
N ILE A 112 10.51 -23.12 -3.19
CA ILE A 112 9.39 -24.05 -3.39
C ILE A 112 9.58 -24.84 -4.69
N TYR A 113 9.92 -24.17 -5.79
CA TYR A 113 10.20 -24.82 -7.07
C TYR A 113 11.31 -25.88 -6.94
N ALA A 114 12.41 -25.54 -6.26
CA ALA A 114 13.53 -26.45 -6.08
C ALA A 114 13.11 -27.71 -5.31
N ILE A 115 12.36 -27.56 -4.21
CA ILE A 115 11.87 -28.70 -3.41
C ILE A 115 10.88 -29.56 -4.21
N VAL A 116 9.89 -28.96 -4.86
CA VAL A 116 8.90 -29.69 -5.67
C VAL A 116 9.60 -30.45 -6.79
N SER A 117 10.53 -29.80 -7.50
CA SER A 117 11.29 -30.42 -8.58
C SER A 117 12.21 -31.54 -8.09
N LEU A 118 12.86 -31.39 -6.92
CA LEU A 118 13.68 -32.44 -6.30
C LEU A 118 12.85 -33.66 -5.91
N VAL A 119 11.72 -33.44 -5.25
CA VAL A 119 10.81 -34.53 -4.86
C VAL A 119 10.32 -35.26 -6.10
N ALA A 120 9.89 -34.51 -7.12
CA ALA A 120 9.43 -35.10 -8.36
C ALA A 120 10.55 -35.89 -9.07
N LEU A 121 11.75 -35.32 -9.24
CA LEU A 121 12.90 -35.98 -9.89
C LEU A 121 13.38 -37.22 -9.12
N SER A 122 13.11 -37.28 -7.82
CA SER A 122 13.42 -38.43 -6.95
C SER A 122 12.35 -39.52 -7.01
N ALA A 123 11.07 -39.12 -7.04
CA ALA A 123 9.93 -40.04 -6.96
C ALA A 123 9.46 -40.56 -8.33
N LEU A 124 9.67 -39.79 -9.40
CA LEU A 124 9.17 -40.09 -10.74
C LEU A 124 10.34 -40.29 -11.73
N SER A 125 10.13 -41.16 -12.71
CA SER A 125 11.08 -41.35 -13.81
C SER A 125 10.87 -40.28 -14.88
N TYR A 126 11.83 -39.37 -15.01
CA TYR A 126 11.82 -38.33 -16.03
C TYR A 126 12.66 -38.74 -17.25
N GLY A 127 12.00 -38.76 -18.42
CA GLY A 127 12.68 -38.87 -19.71
C GLY A 127 13.53 -37.63 -20.07
N PRO A 128 14.33 -37.68 -21.15
CA PRO A 128 15.21 -36.58 -21.56
C PRO A 128 14.50 -35.23 -21.72
N LEU A 129 13.29 -35.22 -22.29
CA LEU A 129 12.49 -34.01 -22.48
C LEU A 129 12.01 -33.42 -21.16
N GLY A 130 11.55 -34.26 -20.24
CA GLY A 130 11.11 -33.82 -18.90
C GLY A 130 12.27 -33.19 -18.12
N ARG A 131 13.46 -33.79 -18.18
CA ARG A 131 14.67 -33.20 -17.57
C ARG A 131 15.07 -31.88 -18.21
N LEU A 132 14.93 -31.73 -19.53
CA LEU A 132 15.16 -30.46 -20.21
C LEU A 132 14.17 -29.38 -19.78
N LEU A 133 12.88 -29.71 -19.59
CA LEU A 133 11.87 -28.76 -19.13
C LEU A 133 12.10 -28.32 -17.68
N LEU A 134 12.50 -29.24 -16.80
CA LEU A 134 12.91 -28.92 -15.43
C LEU A 134 14.18 -28.05 -15.41
N PHE A 135 15.16 -28.34 -16.27
CA PHE A 135 16.35 -27.50 -16.42
C PHE A 135 16.01 -26.10 -16.93
N THR A 136 15.10 -26.01 -17.91
CA THR A 136 14.62 -24.72 -18.44
C THR A 136 13.92 -23.90 -17.35
N GLY A 137 13.04 -24.53 -16.57
CA GLY A 137 12.39 -23.89 -15.43
C GLY A 137 13.40 -23.40 -14.38
N TYR A 138 14.43 -24.22 -14.11
CA TYR A 138 15.54 -23.85 -13.23
C TYR A 138 16.28 -22.61 -13.75
N SER A 139 16.65 -22.56 -15.04
CA SER A 139 17.33 -21.41 -15.64
C SER A 139 16.48 -20.14 -15.59
N LEU A 140 15.18 -20.24 -15.89
CA LEU A 140 14.26 -19.10 -15.82
C LEU A 140 14.14 -18.56 -14.39
N ILE A 141 14.03 -19.45 -13.40
CA ILE A 141 13.95 -19.07 -11.99
C ILE A 141 15.24 -18.40 -11.53
N ILE A 142 16.41 -18.89 -11.95
CA ILE A 142 17.69 -18.24 -11.61
C ILE A 142 17.75 -16.82 -12.15
N VAL A 143 17.41 -16.61 -13.42
CA VAL A 143 17.42 -15.26 -14.01
C VAL A 143 16.45 -14.36 -13.26
N TRP A 144 15.25 -14.86 -12.93
CA TRP A 144 14.25 -14.11 -12.19
C TRP A 144 14.70 -13.77 -10.76
N VAL A 145 15.34 -14.71 -10.05
CA VAL A 145 15.93 -14.51 -8.73
C VAL A 145 17.03 -13.47 -8.77
N LEU A 146 17.95 -13.53 -9.75
CA LEU A 146 19.04 -12.57 -9.89
C LEU A 146 18.52 -11.15 -10.10
N VAL A 147 17.56 -10.96 -11.01
CA VAL A 147 16.93 -9.65 -11.23
C VAL A 147 16.21 -9.16 -9.97
N SER A 148 15.50 -10.05 -9.28
CA SER A 148 14.79 -9.72 -8.04
C SER A 148 15.75 -9.35 -6.91
N PHE A 149 16.89 -10.03 -6.81
CA PHE A 149 17.94 -9.75 -5.84
C PHE A 149 18.60 -8.40 -6.10
N ILE A 150 18.98 -8.09 -7.34
CA ILE A 150 19.59 -6.79 -7.69
C ILE A 150 18.61 -5.64 -7.38
N ARG A 151 17.33 -5.78 -7.78
CA ARG A 151 16.29 -4.79 -7.46
C ARG A 151 16.08 -4.63 -5.96
N TRP A 152 16.16 -5.73 -5.21
CA TRP A 152 16.04 -5.71 -3.76
C TRP A 152 17.20 -5.00 -3.09
N VAL A 153 18.44 -5.27 -3.50
CA VAL A 153 19.63 -4.59 -2.96
C VAL A 153 19.51 -3.08 -3.19
N ASP A 154 19.19 -2.67 -4.42
CA ASP A 154 18.96 -1.26 -4.75
C ASP A 154 17.85 -0.63 -3.90
N GLN A 155 16.79 -1.39 -3.61
CA GLN A 155 15.69 -0.94 -2.75
C GLN A 155 16.09 -0.81 -1.27
N VAL A 156 16.81 -1.78 -0.72
CA VAL A 156 17.29 -1.76 0.67
C VAL A 156 18.27 -0.61 0.88
N SER A 157 19.15 -0.36 -0.10
CA SER A 157 20.07 0.78 -0.08
C SER A 157 19.35 2.14 -0.05
N LYS A 158 18.09 2.21 -0.50
CA LYS A 158 17.25 3.43 -0.46
C LYS A 158 16.43 3.55 0.83
N LEU A 159 15.96 2.43 1.39
CA LEU A 159 15.10 2.39 2.59
C LEU A 159 15.75 3.01 3.85
N GLY A 160 17.07 3.17 3.88
CA GLY A 160 17.80 3.81 4.99
C GLY A 160 18.03 5.33 4.84
N ARG A 161 17.64 5.95 3.73
CA ARG A 161 17.87 7.39 3.51
C ARG A 161 16.65 8.18 3.97
N MET A 162 16.82 9.00 5.01
CA MET A 162 15.74 9.85 5.53
C MET A 162 15.08 10.72 4.43
N ASN A 163 15.87 11.18 3.46
CA ASN A 163 15.36 11.91 2.30
C ASN A 163 14.37 11.10 1.44
N ASP A 164 14.54 9.78 1.35
CA ASP A 164 13.59 8.91 0.63
C ASP A 164 12.28 8.74 1.42
N THR A 165 12.35 8.65 2.75
CA THR A 165 11.16 8.67 3.62
C THR A 165 10.39 9.98 3.44
N ILE A 166 11.08 11.13 3.52
CA ILE A 166 10.46 12.46 3.31
C ILE A 166 9.80 12.54 1.94
N ARG A 167 10.50 12.12 0.87
CA ARG A 167 9.97 12.12 -0.49
C ARG A 167 8.75 11.21 -0.64
N ARG A 168 8.73 10.03 -0.01
CA ARG A 168 7.57 9.13 -0.06
C ARG A 168 6.36 9.72 0.66
N VAL A 169 6.58 10.37 1.81
CA VAL A 169 5.51 11.10 2.49
C VAL A 169 5.01 12.22 1.59
N GLU A 170 5.90 13.01 0.98
CA GLU A 170 5.56 14.06 0.02
C GLU A 170 4.72 13.54 -1.15
N GLU A 171 5.14 12.45 -1.79
CA GLU A 171 4.42 11.81 -2.91
C GLU A 171 3.05 11.30 -2.48
N ALA A 172 2.94 10.63 -1.33
CA ALA A 172 1.67 10.14 -0.80
C ALA A 172 0.68 11.27 -0.48
N CYS A 173 1.18 12.45 -0.10
CA CYS A 173 0.35 13.61 0.22
C CYS A 173 -0.04 14.41 -1.03
N SER A 174 0.78 14.38 -2.08
CA SER A 174 0.62 15.24 -3.25
C SER A 174 -0.78 15.16 -3.87
N GLY A 175 -1.39 13.97 -3.92
CA GLY A 175 -2.74 13.80 -4.47
C GLY A 175 -3.80 14.59 -3.71
N ALA A 176 -3.79 14.53 -2.37
CA ALA A 176 -4.75 15.24 -1.52
C ALA A 176 -4.58 16.78 -1.58
N PHE A 177 -3.37 17.27 -1.89
CA PHE A 177 -3.10 18.69 -2.07
C PHE A 177 -3.56 19.23 -3.44
N THR A 178 -3.51 18.41 -4.49
CA THR A 178 -3.87 18.83 -5.85
C THR A 178 -5.33 18.55 -6.20
N ASP A 179 -6.00 17.65 -5.49
CA ASP A 179 -7.41 17.33 -5.73
C ASP A 179 -8.30 18.52 -5.27
N PRO A 180 -9.02 19.21 -6.18
CA PRO A 180 -9.87 20.34 -5.81
C PRO A 180 -11.04 19.95 -4.90
N ALA A 181 -11.53 18.70 -5.02
CA ALA A 181 -12.57 18.20 -4.13
C ALA A 181 -12.03 18.15 -2.69
N ILE A 182 -10.79 17.73 -2.48
CA ILE A 182 -10.24 17.54 -1.13
C ILE A 182 -9.65 18.84 -0.56
N SER A 183 -8.86 19.54 -1.37
CA SER A 183 -8.12 20.74 -1.00
C SER A 183 -8.96 22.04 -1.03
N GLY A 184 -10.10 22.01 -1.71
CA GLY A 184 -11.08 23.10 -1.79
C GLY A 184 -12.14 23.05 -0.67
N ASN A 185 -13.42 23.11 -1.01
CA ASN A 185 -14.53 23.06 -0.06
C ASN A 185 -15.34 21.75 -0.16
N LEU A 186 -14.73 20.63 -0.54
CA LEU A 186 -15.45 19.35 -0.73
C LEU A 186 -16.54 19.43 -1.82
N GLY A 187 -16.40 20.36 -2.77
CA GLY A 187 -17.45 20.69 -3.74
C GLY A 187 -18.65 21.44 -3.14
N ALA A 188 -18.62 21.77 -1.85
CA ALA A 188 -19.64 22.59 -1.19
C ALA A 188 -19.35 24.09 -1.32
N ARG A 189 -20.36 24.90 -1.01
CA ARG A 189 -20.20 26.36 -0.93
C ARG A 189 -19.48 26.72 0.38
N PRO A 190 -18.58 27.73 0.38
CA PRO A 190 -17.99 28.24 1.60
C PRO A 190 -19.09 28.78 2.53
N ILE A 191 -18.93 28.56 3.83
CA ILE A 191 -19.84 29.07 4.85
C ILE A 191 -19.57 30.57 5.03
N SER A 192 -20.61 31.41 4.91
CA SER A 192 -20.50 32.88 5.03
C SER A 192 -20.94 33.43 6.40
N ASP A 193 -21.63 32.64 7.23
CA ASP A 193 -22.36 33.14 8.41
C ASP A 193 -22.02 32.39 9.71
N GLU A 194 -22.48 32.94 10.86
CA GLU A 194 -22.39 32.31 12.18
C GLU A 194 -23.03 30.91 12.24
N VAL A 195 -22.62 30.12 13.25
CA VAL A 195 -23.10 28.75 13.48
C VAL A 195 -24.62 28.76 13.58
N PRO A 196 -25.32 28.16 12.61
CA PRO A 196 -26.75 28.33 12.54
C PRO A 196 -27.48 27.45 13.56
N LEU A 197 -28.62 27.94 14.06
CA LEU A 197 -29.57 27.14 14.83
C LEU A 197 -30.27 26.16 13.89
N GLY A 198 -30.14 24.86 14.13
CA GLY A 198 -30.74 23.82 13.30
C GLY A 198 -30.62 22.44 13.92
N THR A 199 -31.09 21.41 13.20
CA THR A 199 -31.01 20.03 13.68
C THR A 199 -29.59 19.51 13.51
N GLN A 200 -28.99 19.04 14.61
CA GLN A 200 -27.61 18.58 14.65
C GLN A 200 -27.50 17.10 14.28
N VAL A 201 -26.51 16.76 13.45
CA VAL A 201 -26.13 15.39 13.10
C VAL A 201 -24.89 15.02 13.89
N PHE A 202 -24.93 13.90 14.63
CA PHE A 202 -23.83 13.45 15.49
C PHE A 202 -23.17 12.19 14.92
N PRO A 203 -21.90 11.92 15.28
CA PRO A 203 -21.24 10.68 14.90
C PRO A 203 -21.66 9.52 15.81
N ASP A 204 -21.65 8.31 15.27
CA ASP A 204 -21.90 7.08 16.05
C ASP A 204 -20.66 6.59 16.82
N ALA A 205 -19.47 7.04 16.41
CA ALA A 205 -18.17 6.62 16.91
C ALA A 205 -17.29 7.82 17.32
N ILE A 206 -16.28 7.52 18.14
CA ILE A 206 -15.25 8.48 18.56
C ILE A 206 -14.01 8.22 17.71
N GLY A 207 -13.42 9.26 17.13
CA GLY A 207 -12.23 9.12 16.30
C GLY A 207 -12.03 10.29 15.34
N TYR A 208 -11.29 10.06 14.27
CA TYR A 208 -11.10 11.03 13.19
C TYR A 208 -12.08 10.78 12.05
N VAL A 209 -12.66 11.85 11.53
CA VAL A 209 -13.41 11.81 10.26
C VAL A 209 -12.42 11.46 9.14
N GLN A 210 -12.57 10.31 8.52
CA GLN A 210 -11.67 9.83 7.45
C GLN A 210 -12.20 10.15 6.05
N HIS A 211 -13.52 10.14 5.89
CA HIS A 211 -14.17 10.38 4.61
C HIS A 211 -15.58 10.95 4.83
N ILE A 212 -16.00 11.84 3.94
CA ILE A 212 -17.35 12.40 3.88
C ILE A 212 -17.89 12.11 2.48
N ASP A 213 -18.94 11.31 2.39
CA ASP A 213 -19.59 10.97 1.12
C ASP A 213 -20.50 12.13 0.67
N MET A 214 -19.91 13.08 -0.06
CA MET A 214 -20.60 14.28 -0.53
C MET A 214 -21.76 13.95 -1.49
N GLU A 215 -21.65 12.86 -2.27
CA GLU A 215 -22.70 12.43 -3.20
C GLU A 215 -23.91 11.88 -2.42
N HIS A 216 -23.64 11.06 -1.39
CA HIS A 216 -24.69 10.53 -0.53
C HIS A 216 -25.40 11.64 0.26
N LEU A 217 -24.64 12.60 0.79
CA LEU A 217 -25.21 13.78 1.45
C LEU A 217 -26.10 14.59 0.50
N HIS A 218 -25.64 14.83 -0.73
CA HIS A 218 -26.41 15.58 -1.73
C HIS A 218 -27.73 14.88 -2.05
N LYS A 219 -27.70 13.57 -2.36
CA LYS A 219 -28.91 12.78 -2.67
C LYS A 219 -29.88 12.72 -1.50
N THR A 220 -29.38 12.64 -0.27
CA THR A 220 -30.23 12.61 0.93
C THR A 220 -30.95 13.94 1.14
N MET A 221 -30.29 15.06 0.82
CA MET A 221 -30.87 16.40 0.96
C MET A 221 -31.71 16.83 -0.23
N GLU A 222 -31.59 16.16 -1.38
CA GLU A 222 -32.36 16.44 -2.59
C GLU A 222 -33.87 16.31 -2.30
N GLY A 223 -34.66 17.30 -2.74
CA GLY A 223 -36.11 17.32 -2.52
C GLY A 223 -36.59 17.76 -1.13
N HIS A 224 -35.71 17.93 -0.14
CA HIS A 224 -36.11 18.30 1.23
C HIS A 224 -36.26 19.80 1.48
N GLY A 225 -35.84 20.66 0.54
CA GLY A 225 -35.91 22.12 0.69
C GLY A 225 -35.10 22.68 1.87
N ALA A 226 -34.13 21.91 2.37
CA ALA A 226 -33.31 22.20 3.53
C ALA A 226 -31.83 22.34 3.13
N GLU A 227 -31.05 23.08 3.93
CA GLU A 227 -29.62 23.29 3.72
C GLU A 227 -28.82 22.47 4.74
N LEU A 228 -27.86 21.67 4.28
CA LEU A 228 -26.93 20.95 5.15
C LEU A 228 -25.61 21.72 5.22
N ARG A 229 -25.21 22.15 6.42
CA ARG A 229 -23.90 22.76 6.68
C ARG A 229 -22.98 21.76 7.38
N LEU A 230 -21.83 21.50 6.76
CA LEU A 230 -20.78 20.67 7.35
C LEU A 230 -19.99 21.48 8.38
N LEU A 231 -19.90 20.97 9.61
CA LEU A 231 -19.11 21.59 10.69
C LEU A 231 -17.70 21.02 10.78
N VAL A 232 -17.46 19.88 10.15
CA VAL A 232 -16.20 19.15 10.19
C VAL A 232 -15.67 18.89 8.79
N ARG A 233 -14.36 18.66 8.71
CA ARG A 233 -13.66 18.21 7.50
C ARG A 233 -12.90 16.91 7.82
N PRO A 234 -12.55 16.09 6.81
CA PRO A 234 -11.66 14.96 7.03
C PRO A 234 -10.40 15.36 7.82
N GLY A 235 -10.03 14.52 8.77
CA GLY A 235 -8.97 14.76 9.74
C GLY A 235 -9.40 15.48 11.03
N ALA A 236 -10.68 15.88 11.18
CA ALA A 236 -11.21 16.40 12.44
C ALA A 236 -11.45 15.26 13.44
N PHE A 237 -11.08 15.48 14.71
CA PHE A 237 -11.41 14.56 15.80
C PHE A 237 -12.82 14.85 16.33
N VAL A 238 -13.64 13.81 16.44
CA VAL A 238 -15.05 13.89 16.80
C VAL A 238 -15.39 12.87 17.89
N ASP A 239 -16.38 13.21 18.68
CA ASP A 239 -16.98 12.37 19.70
C ASP A 239 -18.51 12.50 19.62
N ARG A 240 -19.24 11.65 20.34
CA ARG A 240 -20.71 11.56 20.28
C ARG A 240 -21.45 12.84 20.67
N HIS A 241 -20.76 13.84 21.22
CA HIS A 241 -21.32 15.13 21.62
C HIS A 241 -20.91 16.29 20.70
N ARG A 242 -20.05 16.05 19.69
CA ARG A 242 -19.69 17.05 18.68
C ARG A 242 -20.47 16.83 17.40
N PRO A 243 -21.28 17.80 16.95
CA PRO A 243 -22.03 17.66 15.71
C PRO A 243 -21.11 17.67 14.48
N LEU A 244 -21.37 16.77 13.55
CA LEU A 244 -20.71 16.66 12.24
C LEU A 244 -21.25 17.71 11.26
N ALA A 245 -22.56 17.93 11.31
CA ALA A 245 -23.28 18.82 10.42
C ALA A 245 -24.53 19.38 11.09
N VAL A 246 -25.08 20.45 10.52
CA VAL A 246 -26.35 21.06 10.93
C VAL A 246 -27.27 21.17 9.73
N VAL A 247 -28.53 20.77 9.89
CA VAL A 247 -29.56 20.95 8.88
C VAL A 247 -30.42 22.17 9.22
N LEU A 248 -30.59 23.05 8.23
CA LEU A 248 -31.33 24.31 8.30
C LEU A 248 -32.60 24.25 7.47
N GLY A 249 -33.62 25.00 7.90
CA GLY A 249 -34.89 25.12 7.18
C GLY A 249 -35.89 23.99 7.46
N ALA A 250 -35.50 22.94 8.18
CA ALA A 250 -36.40 21.91 8.69
C ALA A 250 -36.64 22.11 10.19
N THR A 251 -37.90 22.26 10.61
CA THR A 251 -38.30 22.40 12.02
C THR A 251 -38.00 21.13 12.83
N ARG A 252 -37.99 19.95 12.19
CA ARG A 252 -37.50 18.67 12.72
C ARG A 252 -37.05 17.79 11.56
N LEU A 253 -35.83 17.26 11.63
CA LEU A 253 -35.45 16.11 10.83
C LEU A 253 -35.99 14.84 11.51
N ASP A 254 -36.47 13.89 10.71
CA ASP A 254 -36.73 12.54 11.20
C ASP A 254 -35.42 11.93 11.73
N ALA A 255 -35.50 11.18 12.81
CA ALA A 255 -34.35 10.45 13.36
C ALA A 255 -33.77 9.48 12.31
N GLU A 256 -34.60 8.95 11.41
CA GLU A 256 -34.17 8.13 10.28
C GLU A 256 -33.27 8.92 9.32
N VAL A 257 -33.67 10.14 8.94
CA VAL A 257 -32.89 11.01 8.05
C VAL A 257 -31.58 11.45 8.72
N ALA A 258 -31.61 11.76 10.02
CA ALA A 258 -30.40 12.08 10.78
C ALA A 258 -29.40 10.92 10.82
N GLY A 259 -29.88 9.68 10.96
CA GLY A 259 -29.06 8.48 10.88
C GLY A 259 -28.47 8.24 9.50
N ILE A 260 -29.26 8.45 8.43
CA ILE A 260 -28.77 8.36 7.05
C ILE A 260 -27.67 9.39 6.79
N LEU A 261 -27.87 10.65 7.22
CA LEU A 261 -26.85 11.70 7.11
C LEU A 261 -25.59 11.35 7.91
N GLY A 262 -25.73 10.81 9.12
CA GLY A 262 -24.61 10.34 9.94
C GLY A 262 -23.80 9.24 9.25
N SER A 263 -24.47 8.32 8.54
CA SER A 263 -23.83 7.21 7.82
C SER A 263 -22.94 7.65 6.63
N ALA A 264 -23.09 8.89 6.17
CA ALA A 264 -22.22 9.49 5.15
C ALA A 264 -20.81 9.80 5.66
N PHE A 265 -20.59 9.76 6.98
CA PHE A 265 -19.31 10.07 7.61
C PHE A 265 -18.61 8.78 8.05
N THR A 266 -17.45 8.51 7.47
CA THR A 266 -16.58 7.42 7.96
C THR A 266 -15.72 7.96 9.10
N VAL A 267 -15.86 7.41 10.30
CA VAL A 267 -15.01 7.72 11.47
C VAL A 267 -14.11 6.52 11.75
N GLY A 268 -12.81 6.78 11.99
CA GLY A 268 -11.87 5.75 12.39
C GLY A 268 -10.77 6.26 13.31
N ASP A 269 -9.93 5.36 13.83
CA ASP A 269 -8.99 5.67 14.92
C ASP A 269 -7.83 6.60 14.52
N GLU A 270 -7.54 6.70 13.22
CA GLU A 270 -6.43 7.48 12.67
C GLU A 270 -6.87 8.40 11.53
N ARG A 271 -6.10 9.47 11.27
CA ARG A 271 -6.27 10.34 10.10
C ARG A 271 -5.85 9.60 8.82
N GLN A 272 -6.52 9.86 7.71
CA GLN A 272 -6.18 9.31 6.38
C GLN A 272 -5.61 10.40 5.48
N ILE A 273 -4.40 10.18 4.97
CA ILE A 273 -3.65 11.17 4.18
C ILE A 273 -4.35 11.47 2.86
N GLU A 274 -4.99 10.46 2.29
CA GLU A 274 -5.68 10.51 1.00
C GLU A 274 -6.78 11.57 0.98
N ASN A 275 -7.46 11.78 2.11
CA ASN A 275 -8.58 12.73 2.24
C ASN A 275 -8.25 13.94 3.12
N ASP A 276 -7.06 14.01 3.71
CA ASP A 276 -6.67 15.07 4.64
C ASP A 276 -5.23 15.53 4.38
N PRO A 277 -5.04 16.56 3.53
CA PRO A 277 -3.71 17.07 3.18
C PRO A 277 -2.91 17.55 4.40
N ARG A 278 -3.60 17.95 5.48
CA ARG A 278 -2.96 18.37 6.73
C ARG A 278 -2.28 17.20 7.45
N CYS A 279 -2.79 15.97 7.29
CA CYS A 279 -2.16 14.79 7.89
C CYS A 279 -0.73 14.62 7.38
N GLY A 280 -0.52 14.85 6.07
CA GLY A 280 0.79 14.85 5.46
C GLY A 280 1.78 15.84 6.08
N LEU A 281 1.35 17.09 6.25
CA LEU A 281 2.18 18.13 6.86
C LEU A 281 2.50 17.83 8.33
N LEU A 282 1.54 17.25 9.07
CA LEU A 282 1.80 16.80 10.45
C LEU A 282 2.84 15.70 10.49
N ILE A 283 2.76 14.69 9.62
CA ILE A 283 3.75 13.61 9.57
C ILE A 283 5.14 14.16 9.21
N LEU A 284 5.22 15.09 8.26
CA LEU A 284 6.46 15.79 7.93
C LEU A 284 7.00 16.58 9.14
N ALA A 285 6.14 17.32 9.84
CA ALA A 285 6.52 18.08 11.04
C ALA A 285 6.99 17.16 12.17
N GLU A 286 6.34 16.02 12.38
CA GLU A 286 6.76 14.98 13.34
C GLU A 286 8.16 14.43 13.00
N ILE A 287 8.48 14.24 11.71
CA ILE A 287 9.83 13.82 11.28
C ILE A 287 10.86 14.91 11.61
N ALA A 288 10.56 16.19 11.32
CA ALA A 288 11.46 17.30 11.64
C ALA A 288 11.68 17.45 13.16
N ASP A 289 10.61 17.35 13.96
CA ASP A 289 10.67 17.42 15.42
C ASP A 289 11.54 16.30 15.99
N ARG A 290 11.34 15.06 15.51
CA ARG A 290 12.18 13.91 15.90
C ARG A 290 13.63 14.11 15.51
N ALA A 291 13.90 14.64 14.33
CA ALA A 291 15.25 14.93 13.85
C ALA A 291 15.97 15.98 14.71
N LEU A 292 15.25 17.01 15.17
CA LEU A 292 15.76 18.05 16.06
C LEU A 292 15.86 17.62 17.53
N SER A 293 15.31 16.46 17.89
CA SER A 293 15.39 15.97 19.27
C SER A 293 16.85 15.75 19.72
N PRO A 294 17.18 15.91 21.02
CA PRO A 294 18.54 15.71 21.52
C PRO A 294 19.13 14.32 21.24
N ALA A 295 18.26 13.31 21.04
CA ALA A 295 18.67 11.94 20.77
C ALA A 295 19.12 11.71 19.31
N VAL A 296 18.63 12.51 18.36
CA VAL A 296 18.95 12.36 16.93
C VAL A 296 19.88 13.48 16.46
N ASN A 297 19.55 14.74 16.78
CA ASN A 297 20.33 15.93 16.46
C ASN A 297 20.76 16.02 14.98
N ASP A 298 19.81 15.83 14.07
CA ASP A 298 20.01 15.91 12.62
C ASP A 298 19.25 17.11 12.01
N PRO A 299 19.85 18.31 11.99
CA PRO A 299 19.25 19.48 11.38
C PRO A 299 19.11 19.37 9.85
N GLY A 300 19.90 18.52 9.19
CA GLY A 300 19.83 18.31 7.73
C GLY A 300 18.48 17.71 7.31
N THR A 301 17.99 16.74 8.09
CA THR A 301 16.65 16.16 7.92
C THR A 301 15.55 17.21 8.09
N ALA A 302 15.66 18.09 9.10
CA ALA A 302 14.68 19.17 9.29
C ALA A 302 14.65 20.14 8.10
N ILE A 303 15.81 20.48 7.54
CA ILE A 303 15.90 21.30 6.31
C ILE A 303 15.24 20.60 5.12
N ALA A 304 15.48 19.31 4.95
CA ALA A 304 14.85 18.52 3.88
C ALA A 304 13.32 18.48 4.01
N VAL A 305 12.81 18.34 5.24
CA VAL A 305 11.37 18.42 5.54
C VAL A 305 10.79 19.79 5.15
N MET A 306 11.45 20.89 5.52
CA MET A 306 10.99 22.24 5.15
C MET A 306 10.90 22.39 3.61
N GLY A 307 11.88 21.85 2.89
CA GLY A 307 11.85 21.82 1.42
C GLY A 307 10.69 21.02 0.85
N ALA A 308 10.34 19.89 1.46
CA ALA A 308 9.18 19.08 1.05
C ALA A 308 7.84 19.78 1.34
N GLN A 309 7.70 20.40 2.51
CA GLN A 309 6.51 21.19 2.86
C GLN A 309 6.32 22.37 1.89
N LEU A 310 7.38 23.09 1.55
CA LEU A 310 7.32 24.19 0.59
C LEU A 310 6.86 23.71 -0.81
N ARG A 311 7.38 22.58 -1.30
CA ARG A 311 6.94 22.00 -2.57
C ARG A 311 5.46 21.61 -2.56
N LEU A 312 4.96 21.02 -1.47
CA LEU A 312 3.54 20.69 -1.32
C LEU A 312 2.65 21.94 -1.33
N LEU A 313 3.04 22.99 -0.60
CA LEU A 313 2.30 24.25 -0.55
C LEU A 313 2.28 24.96 -1.91
N ASN A 314 3.38 24.91 -2.66
CA ASN A 314 3.42 25.43 -4.03
C ASN A 314 2.46 24.67 -4.94
N LYS A 315 2.48 23.33 -4.93
CA LYS A 315 1.52 22.51 -5.72
C LYS A 315 0.05 22.84 -5.43
N TRP A 316 -0.27 23.13 -4.18
CA TRP A 316 -1.62 23.54 -3.78
C TRP A 316 -1.99 24.95 -4.26
N THR A 317 -1.01 25.84 -4.34
CA THR A 317 -1.22 27.19 -4.86
C THR A 317 -1.44 27.14 -6.36
N ASP A 318 -0.61 26.37 -7.08
CA ASP A 318 -0.73 26.17 -8.53
C ASP A 318 -2.08 25.55 -8.90
N SER A 319 -2.53 24.51 -8.17
CA SER A 319 -3.83 23.88 -8.43
C SER A 319 -5.00 24.83 -8.21
N LYS A 320 -4.91 25.76 -7.25
CA LYS A 320 -5.93 26.78 -7.03
C LYS A 320 -5.99 27.79 -8.17
N LEU A 321 -4.84 28.23 -8.68
CA LEU A 321 -4.79 29.18 -9.80
C LEU A 321 -5.45 28.59 -11.05
N GLU A 322 -5.16 27.34 -11.39
CA GLU A 322 -5.77 26.64 -12.53
C GLU A 322 -7.30 26.52 -12.39
N THR A 323 -7.83 26.28 -11.19
CA THR A 323 -9.29 26.22 -10.96
C THR A 323 -10.00 27.56 -11.01
N THR A 324 -9.28 28.69 -10.94
CA THR A 324 -9.90 30.02 -10.95
C THR A 324 -10.01 30.60 -12.37
N GLU A 325 -9.29 30.02 -13.35
CA GLU A 325 -9.29 30.45 -14.76
C GLU A 325 -10.32 29.72 -15.64
N CYS A 326 -11.06 28.74 -15.09
CA CYS A 326 -12.16 28.02 -15.76
C CYS A 326 -13.53 28.45 -15.21
#